data_AF-A0A352WM74-F1
#
_entry.id   AF-A0A352WM74-F1
#
_cell.length_a   1.000
_cell.length_b   1.000
_cell.length_c   1.000
_cell.angle_alpha   90.00
_cell.angle_beta   90.00
_cell.angle_gamma   90.00
#
_symmetry.space_group_name_H-M   'P 1'
#
loop_
_entity.id
_entity.type
_entity.pdbx_description
1 polymer ?
#
loop_
_entity_poly.entity_id
_entity_poly.type
_entity_poly.pdbx_seq_one_letter_code
_entity_poly.pdbx_strand_id
1 'polypeptide(L)'
;GGANGVRGWSVRDLGPGFAQQEVLNAGYVPGVGDVQLDVGLEFRKELTDAFGAAWFTDAGNVWIHQTSSSSSVKEAEFSLRSLAWGAGLGLRFDFEFFLLRLDGALRLYDPAQGEGQRWIGQGSPRGMVHLGIGHPF
;
A
#
# COMPACT_ATOMS: atom_id res chain seq x y z
N GLY A 1 3.96 0.98 0.09
CA GLY A 1 3.00 1.89 0.75
C GLY A 1 3.43 3.33 0.60
N GLY A 2 2.49 4.27 0.53
CA GLY A 2 2.74 5.71 0.38
C GLY A 2 1.87 6.38 -0.68
N ALA A 3 2.02 7.70 -0.85
CA ALA A 3 1.26 8.50 -1.84
C ALA A 3 1.50 8.07 -3.31
N ASN A 4 2.64 7.43 -3.56
CA ASN A 4 3.10 6.92 -4.85
C ASN A 4 3.26 5.38 -4.87
N GLY A 5 2.58 4.67 -3.99
CA GLY A 5 2.49 3.21 -4.02
C GLY A 5 1.09 2.81 -3.56
N VAL A 6 0.98 1.73 -2.79
CA VAL A 6 -0.31 1.39 -2.15
C VAL A 6 -0.71 2.47 -1.13
N ARG A 7 -1.75 3.24 -1.47
CA ARG A 7 -2.31 4.29 -0.60
C ARG A 7 -3.10 3.66 0.56
N GLY A 8 -3.15 4.36 1.69
CA GLY A 8 -3.74 3.88 2.95
C GLY A 8 -2.72 3.26 3.92
N TRP A 9 -1.49 3.03 3.45
CA TRP A 9 -0.33 2.64 4.25
C TRP A 9 0.73 3.74 4.27
N SER A 10 1.49 3.81 5.36
CA SER A 10 2.64 4.71 5.45
C SER A 10 3.75 4.31 4.49
N VAL A 11 4.73 5.18 4.30
CA VAL A 11 5.93 4.84 3.53
C VAL A 11 6.63 3.69 4.22
N ARG A 12 6.84 2.59 3.49
CA ARG A 12 7.48 1.34 3.98
C ARG A 12 6.69 0.56 5.05
N ASP A 13 5.40 0.85 5.22
CA ASP A 13 4.52 0.06 6.12
C ASP A 13 4.25 -1.35 5.61
N LEU A 14 4.42 -1.59 4.30
CA LEU A 14 4.10 -2.85 3.64
C LEU A 14 5.34 -3.67 3.41
N GLY A 15 5.34 -4.89 3.93
CA GLY A 15 6.34 -5.90 3.67
C GLY A 15 7.60 -5.81 4.55
N PRO A 16 8.51 -6.79 4.41
CA PRO A 16 8.40 -7.91 3.49
C PRO A 16 7.32 -8.93 3.92
N GLY A 17 6.44 -9.30 2.99
CA GLY A 17 5.31 -10.21 3.20
C GLY A 17 4.37 -9.78 4.33
N PHE A 18 4.11 -10.67 5.28
CA PHE A 18 3.33 -10.38 6.49
C PHE A 18 4.25 -9.79 7.56
N ALA A 19 4.70 -8.54 7.42
CA ALA A 19 5.64 -7.93 8.37
C ALA A 19 5.14 -8.03 9.82
N GLN A 20 5.66 -9.04 10.55
CA GLN A 20 5.39 -9.35 11.96
C GLN A 20 6.70 -9.19 12.75
N GLN A 21 6.62 -9.31 14.08
CA GLN A 21 7.77 -9.17 14.98
C GLN A 21 8.91 -10.15 14.61
N GLU A 22 8.55 -11.32 14.10
CA GLU A 22 9.44 -12.42 13.71
C GLU A 22 10.31 -12.03 12.50
N VAL A 23 9.75 -11.31 11.53
CA VAL A 23 10.47 -10.78 10.36
C VAL A 23 11.51 -9.75 10.80
N LEU A 24 11.15 -8.86 11.72
CA LEU A 24 12.06 -7.88 12.31
C LEU A 24 13.18 -8.53 13.12
N ASN A 25 12.84 -9.55 13.92
CA ASN A 25 13.80 -10.29 14.74
C ASN A 25 14.84 -11.05 13.89
N ALA A 26 14.48 -11.43 12.66
CA ALA A 26 15.39 -12.02 11.68
C ALA A 26 16.32 -11.01 10.99
N GLY A 27 16.24 -9.72 11.33
CA GLY A 27 17.10 -8.67 10.78
C GLY A 27 16.61 -8.06 9.47
N TYR A 28 15.38 -8.37 9.05
CA TYR A 28 14.79 -7.75 7.85
C TYR A 28 14.31 -6.32 8.13
N VAL A 29 14.46 -5.46 7.13
CA VAL A 29 14.06 -4.06 7.22
C VAL A 29 12.64 -3.89 6.65
N PRO A 30 11.70 -3.28 7.39
CA PRO A 30 10.36 -3.00 6.88
C PRO A 30 10.35 -2.25 5.55
N GLY A 31 9.44 -2.68 4.68
CA GLY A 31 9.26 -2.12 3.34
C GLY A 31 10.41 -2.34 2.37
N VAL A 32 11.32 -3.29 2.66
CA VAL A 32 12.44 -3.63 1.78
C VAL A 32 12.35 -5.09 1.37
N GLY A 33 12.63 -5.33 0.10
CA GLY A 33 12.73 -6.65 -0.48
C GLY A 33 13.22 -6.57 -1.92
N ASP A 34 13.47 -7.72 -2.52
CA ASP A 34 13.98 -7.89 -3.88
C ASP A 34 12.88 -8.23 -4.90
N VAL A 35 11.68 -8.55 -4.41
CA VAL A 35 10.47 -8.75 -5.22
C VAL A 35 9.41 -7.76 -4.78
N GLN A 36 8.86 -6.97 -5.71
CA GLN A 36 7.80 -6.02 -5.45
C GLN A 36 6.69 -6.17 -6.50
N LEU A 37 5.44 -6.09 -6.04
CA LEU A 37 4.27 -6.03 -6.89
C LEU A 37 3.40 -4.87 -6.40
N ASP A 38 3.10 -3.92 -7.28
CA ASP A 38 2.11 -2.88 -7.07
C ASP A 38 1.16 -2.86 -8.26
N VAL A 39 -0.14 -2.84 -7.98
CA VAL A 39 -1.23 -2.80 -8.95
C VAL A 39 -2.17 -1.69 -8.53
N GLY A 40 -2.51 -0.79 -9.46
CA GLY A 40 -3.44 0.29 -9.21
C GLY A 40 -4.47 0.40 -10.32
N LEU A 41 -5.71 0.72 -9.94
CA LEU A 41 -6.75 1.14 -10.85
C LEU A 41 -7.34 2.46 -10.35
N GLU A 42 -7.41 3.45 -11.23
CA GLU A 42 -7.88 4.79 -10.89
C GLU A 42 -8.87 5.30 -11.95
N PHE A 43 -10.06 5.67 -11.50
CA PHE A 43 -11.07 6.37 -12.29
C PHE A 43 -11.01 7.86 -11.98
N ARG A 44 -10.79 8.68 -13.00
CA ARG A 44 -10.54 10.12 -12.88
C ARG A 44 -11.68 10.91 -13.49
N LYS A 45 -12.09 11.99 -12.81
CA LYS A 45 -13.07 12.93 -13.32
C LYS A 45 -12.60 14.35 -13.10
N GLU A 46 -12.45 15.10 -14.19
CA GLU A 46 -12.29 16.55 -14.14
C GLU A 46 -13.62 17.20 -13.75
N LEU A 47 -13.56 18.06 -12.73
CA LEU A 47 -14.69 18.83 -12.23
C LEU A 47 -14.65 20.26 -12.81
N THR A 48 -13.45 20.82 -12.92
CA THR A 48 -13.12 22.10 -13.57
C THR A 48 -11.71 22.02 -14.16
N ASP A 49 -11.27 23.03 -14.92
CA ASP A 49 -9.93 23.09 -15.50
C ASP A 49 -8.79 22.97 -14.47
N ALA A 50 -9.02 23.41 -13.22
CA ALA A 50 -8.02 23.37 -12.15
C ALA A 50 -8.29 22.27 -11.10
N PHE A 51 -9.45 21.60 -11.14
CA PHE A 51 -9.86 20.64 -10.10
C PHE A 51 -10.35 19.32 -10.69
N GLY A 52 -9.82 18.23 -10.15
CA GLY A 52 -10.27 16.87 -10.44
C GLY A 52 -10.55 16.05 -9.19
N ALA A 53 -11.33 15.00 -9.37
CA ALA A 53 -11.54 13.95 -8.39
C ALA A 53 -11.08 12.59 -8.96
N ALA A 54 -10.69 11.68 -8.07
CA ALA A 54 -10.32 10.33 -8.41
C ALA A 54 -10.95 9.33 -7.43
N TRP A 55 -11.38 8.19 -7.95
CA TRP A 55 -11.66 6.99 -7.17
C TRP A 55 -10.58 5.99 -7.53
N PHE A 56 -9.98 5.36 -6.52
CA PHE A 56 -8.89 4.44 -6.78
C PHE A 56 -8.95 3.21 -5.90
N THR A 57 -8.28 2.17 -6.37
CA THR A 57 -7.94 1.00 -5.59
C THR A 57 -6.53 0.56 -5.92
N ASP A 58 -5.75 0.28 -4.88
CA ASP A 58 -4.36 -0.15 -5.01
C ASP A 58 -4.19 -1.46 -4.25
N ALA A 59 -3.43 -2.39 -4.82
CA ALA A 59 -3.02 -3.61 -4.15
C ALA A 59 -1.54 -3.85 -4.39
N GLY A 60 -0.82 -4.28 -3.36
CA GLY A 60 0.62 -4.46 -3.47
C GLY A 60 1.28 -4.95 -2.21
N ASN A 61 2.50 -5.45 -2.37
CA ASN A 61 3.41 -5.76 -1.28
C ASN A 61 4.84 -5.90 -1.81
N VAL A 62 5.78 -6.02 -0.89
CA VAL A 62 7.20 -6.29 -1.12
C VAL A 62 7.53 -7.61 -0.43
N TRP A 63 8.46 -8.39 -0.98
CA TRP A 63 8.89 -9.69 -0.47
C TRP A 63 10.39 -9.88 -0.65
N ILE A 64 10.92 -10.89 0.03
CA ILE A 64 12.31 -11.31 -0.09
C ILE A 64 12.35 -12.69 -0.73
N HIS A 65 13.12 -12.84 -1.81
CA HIS A 65 13.41 -14.11 -2.45
C HIS A 65 14.48 -14.85 -1.66
N GLN A 66 14.07 -15.85 -0.89
CA GLN A 66 15.00 -16.69 -0.13
C GLN A 66 15.47 -17.87 -0.99
N THR A 67 16.79 -18.04 -1.08
CA THR A 67 17.44 -19.13 -1.83
C THR A 67 17.93 -20.26 -0.93
N SER A 68 17.87 -20.08 0.39
CA SER A 68 18.39 -21.03 1.38
C SER A 68 17.27 -21.53 2.29
N SER A 69 17.16 -22.85 2.47
CA SER A 69 16.13 -23.51 3.30
C SER A 69 16.29 -23.29 4.82
N SER A 70 17.24 -22.46 5.25
CA SER A 70 17.67 -22.29 6.63
C SER A 70 17.24 -20.97 7.28
N SER A 71 16.56 -20.08 6.56
CA SER A 71 16.03 -18.83 7.12
C SER A 71 14.60 -19.00 7.60
N SER A 72 14.38 -18.64 8.87
CA SER A 72 13.25 -19.03 9.71
C SER A 72 11.91 -18.34 9.42
N VAL A 73 11.79 -17.57 8.33
CA VAL A 73 10.68 -16.62 8.14
C VAL A 73 10.05 -16.79 6.76
N LYS A 74 9.15 -17.77 6.65
CA LYS A 74 8.34 -18.04 5.44
C LYS A 74 7.39 -16.90 5.12
N GLU A 75 7.06 -16.10 6.12
CA GLU A 75 6.15 -14.97 6.07
C GLU A 75 6.68 -13.82 5.21
N ALA A 76 7.99 -13.78 4.97
CA ALA A 76 8.67 -12.81 4.10
C ALA A 76 8.71 -13.25 2.61
N GLU A 77 8.41 -14.52 2.31
CA GLU A 77 8.40 -15.06 0.95
C GLU A 77 7.15 -14.63 0.17
N PHE A 78 7.26 -14.68 -1.16
CA PHE A 78 6.16 -14.32 -2.04
C PHE A 78 4.90 -15.15 -1.76
N SER A 79 3.81 -14.45 -1.43
CA SER A 79 2.50 -15.06 -1.24
C SER A 79 1.39 -14.07 -1.58
N LEU A 80 0.48 -14.46 -2.46
CA LEU A 80 -0.70 -13.64 -2.79
C LEU A 80 -1.58 -13.37 -1.57
N ARG A 81 -1.53 -14.22 -0.53
CA ARG A 81 -2.27 -14.01 0.72
C ARG A 81 -1.75 -12.83 1.53
N SER A 82 -0.52 -12.42 1.27
CA SER A 82 0.11 -11.26 1.92
C SER A 82 -0.07 -9.97 1.11
N LEU A 83 -0.81 -9.99 0.00
CA LEU A 83 -1.04 -8.79 -0.79
C LEU A 83 -1.93 -7.81 -0.01
N ALA A 84 -1.45 -6.60 0.26
CA ALA A 84 -2.29 -5.58 0.87
C ALA A 84 -3.23 -4.97 -0.18
N TRP A 85 -4.44 -4.57 0.23
CA TRP A 85 -5.43 -4.01 -0.68
C TRP A 85 -6.14 -2.81 -0.05
N GLY A 86 -6.04 -1.65 -0.70
CA GLY A 86 -6.69 -0.40 -0.31
C GLY A 86 -7.59 0.18 -1.39
N ALA A 87 -8.51 1.04 -0.96
CA ALA A 87 -9.30 1.86 -1.87
C ALA A 87 -9.58 3.22 -1.25
N GLY A 88 -9.79 4.23 -2.10
CA GLY A 88 -9.89 5.59 -1.64
C GLY A 88 -10.42 6.58 -2.66
N LEU A 89 -10.45 7.83 -2.20
CA LEU A 89 -10.83 9.01 -2.96
C LEU A 89 -9.65 9.99 -2.99
N GLY A 90 -9.41 10.58 -4.15
CA GLY A 90 -8.39 11.59 -4.36
C GLY A 90 -9.00 12.90 -4.82
N LEU A 91 -8.48 14.01 -4.29
CA LEU A 91 -8.69 15.35 -4.84
C LEU A 91 -7.42 15.80 -5.56
N ARG A 92 -7.60 16.43 -6.70
CA ARG A 92 -6.53 16.80 -7.62
C ARG A 92 -6.62 18.27 -7.95
N PHE A 93 -5.50 18.97 -7.82
CA PHE A 93 -5.35 20.38 -8.15
C PHE A 93 -4.30 20.48 -9.25
N ASP A 94 -4.75 20.90 -10.43
CA ASP A 94 -3.90 21.00 -11.62
C ASP A 94 -3.31 22.40 -11.70
N PHE A 95 -2.00 22.50 -11.51
CA PHE A 95 -1.24 23.73 -11.74
C PHE A 95 -0.43 23.57 -13.02
N GLU A 96 -0.10 24.68 -13.65
CA GLU A 96 0.61 24.73 -14.94
C GLU A 96 1.90 23.88 -14.99
N PHE A 97 2.62 23.75 -13.86
CA PHE A 97 3.90 23.04 -13.79
C PHE A 97 3.87 21.75 -12.98
N PHE A 98 2.84 21.52 -12.15
CA PHE A 98 2.75 20.33 -11.32
C PHE A 98 1.32 20.07 -10.86
N LEU A 99 1.02 18.79 -10.62
CA LEU A 99 -0.23 18.35 -10.04
C LEU A 99 -0.06 18.16 -8.53
N LEU A 100 -0.95 18.73 -7.72
CA LEU A 100 -1.05 18.41 -6.29
C LEU A 100 -2.21 17.43 -6.06
N ARG A 101 -1.99 16.45 -5.18
CA ARG A 101 -2.99 15.43 -4.82
C ARG A 101 -3.19 15.37 -3.31
N LEU A 102 -4.44 15.24 -2.91
CA LEU A 102 -4.84 14.87 -1.56
C LEU A 102 -5.64 13.56 -1.64
N ASP A 103 -5.01 12.46 -1.23
CA ASP A 103 -5.56 11.11 -1.38
C ASP A 103 -5.93 10.53 -0.01
N GLY A 104 -7.21 10.25 0.23
CA GLY A 104 -7.70 9.55 1.40
C GLY A 104 -8.02 8.10 1.08
N ALA A 105 -7.38 7.15 1.77
CA ALA A 105 -7.52 5.73 1.49
C ALA A 105 -7.79 4.89 2.74
N LEU A 106 -8.68 3.92 2.61
CA LEU A 106 -8.96 2.88 3.60
C LEU A 106 -8.26 1.58 3.23
N ARG A 107 -7.80 0.84 4.25
CA ARG A 107 -7.24 -0.51 4.13
C ARG A 107 -8.41 -1.49 4.05
N LEU A 108 -8.66 -2.04 2.86
CA LEU A 108 -9.70 -3.06 2.63
C LEU A 108 -9.25 -4.44 3.12
N TYR A 109 -7.98 -4.76 2.90
CA TYR A 109 -7.32 -5.95 3.44
C TYR A 109 -5.91 -5.60 3.92
N ASP A 110 -5.66 -5.78 5.23
CA ASP A 110 -4.38 -5.54 5.88
C ASP A 110 -3.73 -6.88 6.30
N PRO A 111 -2.76 -7.39 5.52
CA PRO A 111 -2.14 -8.69 5.77
C PRO A 111 -1.38 -8.73 7.09
N ALA A 112 -0.86 -7.59 7.56
CA ALA A 112 -0.10 -7.53 8.82
C ALA A 112 -0.95 -7.79 10.06
N GLN A 113 -2.28 -7.92 9.92
CA GLN A 113 -3.18 -8.24 11.02
C GLN A 113 -3.30 -9.73 11.29
N GLY A 114 -3.62 -10.05 12.55
CA GLY A 114 -3.97 -11.39 12.98
C GLY A 114 -5.14 -11.95 12.16
N GLU A 115 -5.20 -13.28 12.08
CA GLU A 115 -6.29 -13.95 11.38
C GLU A 115 -7.65 -13.52 11.95
N GLY A 116 -8.61 -13.30 11.04
CA GLY A 116 -9.93 -12.80 11.42
C GLY A 116 -10.02 -11.31 11.70
N GLN A 117 -8.95 -10.52 11.50
CA GLN A 117 -8.95 -9.03 11.59
C GLN A 117 -8.38 -8.35 10.33
N ARG A 118 -8.15 -9.10 9.26
CA ARG A 118 -7.48 -8.59 8.05
C ARG A 118 -8.41 -7.77 7.17
N TRP A 119 -9.70 -8.09 7.14
CA TRP A 119 -10.67 -7.42 6.27
C TRP A 119 -11.29 -6.18 6.92
N ILE A 120 -11.64 -5.19 6.10
CA ILE A 120 -12.46 -4.05 6.50
C ILE A 120 -13.79 -4.56 7.10
N GLY A 121 -14.07 -4.17 8.34
CA GLY A 121 -15.25 -4.62 9.10
C GLY A 121 -14.99 -5.78 10.08
N GLN A 122 -13.83 -6.44 10.02
CA GLN A 122 -13.43 -7.42 11.04
C GLN A 122 -12.73 -6.78 12.26
N GLY A 123 -12.35 -5.51 12.16
CA GLY A 123 -11.78 -4.72 13.24
C GLY A 123 -12.05 -3.23 13.01
N SER A 124 -11.38 -2.37 13.77
CA SER A 124 -11.45 -0.93 13.55
C SER A 124 -10.95 -0.58 12.15
N PRO A 125 -11.68 0.24 11.38
CA PRO A 125 -11.26 0.64 10.05
C PRO A 125 -9.93 1.40 10.15
N ARG A 126 -9.04 1.12 9.21
CA ARG A 126 -7.72 1.75 9.12
C ARG A 126 -7.58 2.41 7.78
N GLY A 127 -6.80 3.47 7.74
CA GLY A 127 -6.58 4.25 6.54
C GLY A 127 -5.59 5.35 6.79
N MET A 128 -5.26 6.08 5.74
CA MET A 128 -4.38 7.23 5.84
C MET A 128 -4.71 8.23 4.75
N VAL A 129 -4.44 9.50 5.07
CA VAL A 129 -4.45 10.60 4.12
C VAL A 129 -3.02 10.85 3.65
N HIS A 130 -2.88 11.09 2.36
CA HIS A 130 -1.61 11.31 1.67
C HIS A 130 -1.64 12.64 0.94
N LEU A 131 -0.50 13.34 0.97
CA LEU A 131 -0.23 14.46 0.08
C LEU A 131 0.77 14.00 -0.98
N GLY A 132 0.44 14.17 -2.26
CA GLY A 132 1.27 13.76 -3.38
C GLY A 132 1.51 14.88 -4.37
N ILE A 133 2.66 14.85 -5.06
CA ILE A 133 2.99 15.75 -6.16
C ILE A 133 3.21 14.89 -7.41
N GLY A 134 2.66 15.31 -8.55
CA GLY A 134 2.67 14.56 -9.81
C GLY A 134 1.66 13.41 -9.82
N HIS A 135 1.74 12.53 -10.81
CA HIS A 135 0.88 11.34 -10.88
C HIS A 135 1.29 10.28 -9.85
N PRO A 136 0.35 9.40 -9.41
CA PRO A 136 0.73 8.15 -8.75
C PRO A 136 1.53 7.29 -9.74
N PHE A 137 2.42 6.45 -9.19
CA PHE A 137 3.39 5.53 -9.82
C PHE A 137 3.21 5.24 -11.32
#